data_AF-A0A160PDI7-F1
#
_entry.id   AF-A0A160PDI7-F1
#
_cell.length_a   1.000
_cell.length_b   1.000
_cell.length_c   1.000
_cell.angle_alpha   90.00
_cell.angle_beta   90.00
_cell.angle_gamma   90.00
#
_symmetry.space_group_name_H-M   'P 1'
#
loop_
_entity.id
_entity.type
_entity.pdbx_description
1 polymer ?
#
loop_
_entity_poly.entity_id
_entity_poly.type
_entity_poly.pdbx_seq_one_letter_code
_entity_poly.pdbx_strand_id
1 'polypeptide(L)'
;MVGWRPGGEICPVCGGEGRGSVSYPAAICRDCEGRLVDWADRPVDITNTSFLGTGIQVSNGEDVVANDDTPIFVDGIACWAREARFGGVVVQPVAGWLMPPFPSDTPDECKTLAAFGYDGRAVLDFLIAASPWGSIDQAIASLSLFAHPDVVTATGRRAVFRTVRGRTADRGTIVDGVMVDDNASPAAAFEWSTGLKRATTRDLTCCHLYASSSDPEAYTDLRNIFYAPSFIAKLTDSQARSLPEVHALHILRYRAFALHGYCGPGSTIRPPKPQNYDALTWADPAGAGASADQVQATLRARLAQKPKDRITKSVARCGWVFTGGHPDPLVVYDGRS
;
A
#
# COMPACT_ATOMS: atom_id res chain seq x y z
N MET A 1 -22.51 1.80 13.19
CA MET A 1 -21.89 2.15 11.88
C MET A 1 -21.86 3.66 11.82
N VAL A 2 -20.68 4.28 11.70
CA VAL A 2 -20.56 5.75 11.70
C VAL A 2 -20.92 6.26 10.30
N GLY A 3 -21.84 7.22 10.19
CA GLY A 3 -22.21 7.82 8.92
C GLY A 3 -22.91 9.16 9.07
N TRP A 4 -22.49 10.16 8.30
CA TRP A 4 -23.07 11.50 8.31
C TRP A 4 -23.42 11.97 6.90
N ARG A 5 -24.19 13.05 6.82
CA ARG A 5 -24.56 13.71 5.57
C ARG A 5 -23.90 15.09 5.47
N PRO A 6 -23.69 15.62 4.26
CA PRO A 6 -23.01 16.90 4.06
C PRO A 6 -23.63 18.09 4.81
N GLY A 7 -24.94 18.09 5.06
CA GLY A 7 -25.61 19.14 5.82
C GLY A 7 -25.61 18.92 7.33
N GLY A 8 -25.05 17.81 7.83
CA GLY A 8 -25.09 17.45 9.25
C GLY A 8 -26.50 17.12 9.77
N GLU A 9 -27.39 16.66 8.90
CA GLU A 9 -28.80 16.38 9.20
C GLU A 9 -29.00 15.12 10.06
N ILE A 10 -28.00 14.23 10.07
CA ILE A 10 -28.04 12.98 10.85
C ILE A 10 -26.87 12.93 11.84
N CYS A 11 -27.13 12.42 13.04
CA CYS A 11 -26.08 12.16 14.00
C CYS A 11 -25.29 10.91 13.58
N PRO A 12 -23.94 10.97 13.49
CA PRO A 12 -23.15 9.84 13.04
C PRO A 12 -23.03 8.69 14.04
N VAL A 13 -23.48 8.88 15.28
CA VAL A 13 -23.44 7.88 16.35
C VAL A 13 -24.76 7.12 16.43
N CYS A 14 -25.87 7.82 16.67
CA CYS A 14 -27.17 7.19 16.88
C CYS A 14 -28.07 7.13 15.64
N GLY A 15 -27.72 7.84 14.55
CA GLY A 15 -28.55 7.96 13.35
C GLY A 15 -29.79 8.86 13.51
N GLY A 16 -29.99 9.49 14.68
CA GLY A 16 -31.05 10.46 14.93
C GLY A 16 -30.78 11.83 14.29
N GLU A 17 -31.53 12.84 14.69
CA GLU A 17 -31.38 14.21 14.18
C GLU A 17 -29.98 14.79 14.52
N GLY A 18 -29.27 15.26 13.49
CA GLY A 18 -27.94 15.87 13.63
C GLY A 18 -28.00 17.35 14.01
N ARG A 19 -26.85 18.04 14.01
CA ARG A 19 -26.78 19.48 14.36
C ARG A 19 -27.09 20.43 13.20
N GLY A 20 -27.30 19.92 11.99
CA GLY A 20 -27.55 20.74 10.80
C GLY A 20 -26.38 21.66 10.44
N SER A 21 -25.15 21.30 10.82
CA SER A 21 -23.97 22.13 10.58
C SER A 21 -23.22 21.68 9.33
N VAL A 22 -23.26 22.51 8.29
CA VAL A 22 -22.47 22.30 7.07
C VAL A 22 -20.96 22.39 7.36
N SER A 23 -20.55 23.24 8.31
CA SER A 23 -19.13 23.35 8.72
C SER A 23 -18.65 22.15 9.53
N TYR A 24 -19.59 21.42 10.16
CA TYR A 24 -19.30 20.30 11.05
C TYR A 24 -20.29 19.15 10.78
N PRO A 25 -20.25 18.54 9.58
CA PRO A 25 -21.28 17.61 9.13
C PRO A 25 -21.29 16.31 9.94
N ALA A 26 -20.17 15.96 10.56
CA ALA A 26 -20.06 14.82 11.46
C ALA A 26 -20.21 15.18 12.95
N ALA A 27 -20.74 16.37 13.28
CA ALA A 27 -21.05 16.71 14.67
C ALA A 27 -22.08 15.75 15.28
N ILE A 28 -21.77 15.24 16.47
CA ILE A 28 -22.70 14.38 17.21
C ILE A 28 -23.86 15.22 17.78
N CYS A 29 -25.05 14.64 17.93
CA CYS A 29 -26.20 15.35 18.53
C CYS A 29 -25.98 15.60 20.03
N ARG A 30 -26.82 16.45 20.64
CA ARG A 30 -26.73 16.76 22.08
C ARG A 30 -26.92 15.53 22.97
N ASP A 31 -27.77 14.59 22.56
CA ASP A 31 -28.00 13.36 23.34
C ASP A 31 -26.80 12.41 23.32
N CYS A 32 -26.04 12.40 22.22
CA CYS A 32 -24.78 11.65 22.16
C CYS A 32 -23.66 12.37 22.92
N GLU A 33 -23.63 13.71 22.86
CA GLU A 33 -22.68 14.50 23.65
C GLU A 33 -22.89 14.30 25.16
N GLY A 34 -24.14 14.27 25.64
CA GLY A 34 -24.44 14.02 27.06
C GLY A 34 -24.18 12.58 27.55
N ARG A 35 -23.72 11.68 26.66
CA ARG A 35 -23.35 10.30 26.98
C ARG A 35 -21.86 10.02 26.76
N LEU A 36 -21.06 11.07 26.61
CA LEU A 36 -19.62 10.93 26.43
C LEU A 36 -18.98 10.39 27.70
N VAL A 37 -18.03 9.49 27.52
CA VAL A 37 -17.21 8.90 28.59
C VAL A 37 -15.72 8.95 28.23
N ASP A 38 -14.86 8.88 29.25
CA ASP A 38 -13.43 8.69 29.06
C ASP A 38 -13.08 7.21 28.77
N TRP A 39 -11.77 6.91 28.66
CA TRP A 39 -11.28 5.54 28.42
C TRP A 39 -11.60 4.55 29.54
N ALA A 40 -12.03 5.02 30.71
CA ALA A 40 -12.40 4.23 31.88
C ALA A 40 -13.94 4.17 32.07
N ASP A 41 -14.72 4.48 31.03
CA ASP A 41 -16.18 4.52 31.02
C ASP A 41 -16.79 5.50 32.03
N ARG A 42 -16.05 6.54 32.42
CA ARG A 42 -16.56 7.57 33.34
C ARG A 42 -17.13 8.75 32.54
N PRO A 43 -18.30 9.32 32.93
CA PRO A 43 -18.89 10.46 32.24
C PRO A 43 -17.92 11.64 32.14
N VAL A 44 -17.97 12.36 31.01
CA VAL A 44 -17.18 13.57 30.81
C VAL A 44 -18.04 14.75 30.37
N ASP A 45 -17.68 15.92 30.87
CA ASP A 45 -18.20 17.21 30.47
C ASP A 45 -17.16 17.96 29.65
N ILE A 46 -17.61 18.73 28.66
CA ILE A 46 -16.73 19.53 27.81
C ILE A 46 -17.08 20.99 27.93
N THR A 47 -16.09 21.81 28.26
CA THR A 47 -16.25 23.24 28.50
C THR A 47 -15.16 24.04 27.81
N ASN A 48 -15.47 25.31 27.49
CA ASN A 48 -14.44 26.24 27.02
C ASN A 48 -13.61 26.72 28.21
N THR A 49 -12.28 26.78 28.04
CA THR A 49 -11.36 27.24 29.09
C THR A 49 -11.32 28.76 29.24
N SER A 50 -11.76 29.52 28.24
CA SER A 50 -11.74 30.99 28.26
C SER A 50 -13.12 31.61 28.09
N PHE A 51 -13.29 32.80 28.68
CA PHE A 51 -14.50 33.63 28.55
C PHE A 51 -14.77 34.07 27.11
N LEU A 52 -13.74 34.09 26.24
CA LEU A 52 -13.86 34.38 24.82
C LEU A 52 -14.16 33.13 23.97
N GLY A 53 -14.35 31.97 24.61
CA GLY A 53 -14.69 30.72 23.93
C GLY A 53 -13.51 30.00 23.29
N THR A 54 -12.28 30.31 23.73
CA THR A 54 -11.04 29.70 23.23
C THR A 54 -10.50 28.63 24.19
N GLY A 55 -9.95 27.56 23.63
CA GLY A 55 -9.40 26.41 24.34
C GLY A 55 -10.46 25.50 24.98
N ILE A 56 -10.18 24.21 25.04
CA ILE A 56 -11.13 23.19 25.51
C ILE A 56 -10.60 22.47 26.73
N GLN A 57 -11.51 22.20 27.65
CA GLN A 57 -11.29 21.33 28.78
C GLN A 57 -12.33 20.23 28.77
N VAL A 58 -11.84 18.99 28.86
CA VAL A 58 -12.67 17.83 29.09
C VAL A 58 -12.43 17.39 30.54
N SER A 59 -13.49 17.37 31.34
CA SER A 59 -13.43 17.09 32.77
C SER A 59 -14.40 15.98 33.17
N ASN A 60 -14.08 15.27 34.25
CA ASN A 60 -14.98 14.34 34.92
C ASN A 60 -15.17 14.81 36.36
N GLY A 61 -16.12 15.73 36.57
CA GLY A 61 -16.25 16.44 37.84
C GLY A 61 -15.11 17.44 38.07
N GLU A 62 -14.30 17.22 39.11
CA GLU A 62 -13.21 18.14 39.49
C GLU A 62 -11.89 17.87 38.73
N ASP A 63 -11.76 16.70 38.10
CA ASP A 63 -10.53 16.29 37.41
C ASP A 63 -10.55 16.67 35.93
N VAL A 64 -9.49 17.33 35.46
CA VAL A 64 -9.21 17.49 34.02
C VAL A 64 -8.68 16.16 33.48
N VAL A 65 -9.45 15.52 32.61
CA VAL A 65 -9.16 14.18 32.09
C VAL A 65 -8.57 14.18 30.68
N ALA A 66 -8.64 15.30 29.95
CA ALA A 66 -8.21 15.35 28.56
C ALA A 66 -7.94 16.79 28.06
N ASN A 67 -7.04 16.91 27.10
CA ASN A 67 -6.79 18.10 26.27
C ASN A 67 -7.27 17.86 24.83
N ASP A 68 -7.10 18.87 23.96
CA ASP A 68 -7.33 18.75 22.51
C ASP A 68 -6.70 17.44 21.98
N ASP A 69 -7.49 16.66 21.24
CA ASP A 69 -7.12 15.37 20.63
C ASP A 69 -7.06 14.13 21.54
N THR A 70 -7.35 14.24 22.83
CA THR A 70 -7.56 13.03 23.65
C THR A 70 -8.91 12.37 23.29
N PRO A 71 -8.93 11.07 22.93
CA PRO A 71 -10.16 10.41 22.54
C PRO A 71 -11.12 10.25 23.72
N ILE A 72 -12.37 10.64 23.47
CA ILE A 72 -13.53 10.39 24.32
C ILE A 72 -14.51 9.49 23.57
N PHE A 73 -15.40 8.81 24.26
CA PHE A 73 -16.20 7.74 23.67
C PHE A 73 -17.69 7.96 23.88
N VAL A 74 -18.49 7.60 22.89
CA VAL A 74 -19.95 7.44 23.04
C VAL A 74 -20.38 6.19 22.29
N ASP A 75 -21.10 5.29 22.97
CA ASP A 75 -21.52 4.00 22.41
C ASP A 75 -20.36 3.20 21.78
N GLY A 76 -19.16 3.29 22.38
CA GLY A 76 -17.93 2.64 21.90
C GLY A 76 -17.29 3.31 20.67
N ILE A 77 -17.80 4.45 20.20
CA ILE A 77 -17.24 5.23 19.08
C ILE A 77 -16.31 6.30 19.63
N ALA A 78 -15.06 6.29 19.19
CA ALA A 78 -14.07 7.31 19.53
C ALA A 78 -14.39 8.65 18.84
N CYS A 79 -14.36 9.71 19.62
CA CYS A 79 -14.63 11.10 19.25
C CYS A 79 -13.50 12.02 19.72
N TRP A 80 -13.34 13.15 19.05
CA TRP A 80 -12.54 14.28 19.54
C TRP A 80 -13.41 15.52 19.72
N ALA A 81 -13.09 16.30 20.75
CA ALA A 81 -13.61 17.63 20.98
C ALA A 81 -12.55 18.65 20.50
N ARG A 82 -12.95 19.61 19.65
CA ARG A 82 -12.07 20.68 19.15
C ARG A 82 -12.81 22.00 19.04
N GLU A 83 -12.04 23.09 19.05
CA GLU A 83 -12.59 24.44 19.04
C GLU A 83 -13.28 24.70 17.69
N ALA A 84 -14.49 25.23 17.76
CA ALA A 84 -15.26 25.58 16.58
C ALA A 84 -14.71 26.88 15.94
N ARG A 85 -14.88 27.01 14.62
CA ARG A 85 -14.39 28.12 13.79
C ARG A 85 -14.91 29.48 14.22
N PHE A 86 -16.06 29.52 14.90
CA PHE A 86 -16.71 30.74 15.39
C PHE A 86 -16.85 30.77 16.91
N GLY A 87 -15.98 30.04 17.62
CA GLY A 87 -16.03 29.88 19.08
C GLY A 87 -17.00 28.78 19.52
N GLY A 88 -16.68 28.15 20.65
CA GLY A 88 -17.41 26.99 21.16
C GLY A 88 -16.70 25.66 20.89
N VAL A 89 -17.34 24.56 21.27
CA VAL A 89 -16.79 23.22 21.15
C VAL A 89 -17.60 22.42 20.14
N VAL A 90 -16.90 21.69 19.26
CA VAL A 90 -17.50 20.69 18.39
C VAL A 90 -16.94 19.32 18.76
N VAL A 91 -17.82 18.35 18.89
CA VAL A 91 -17.48 16.94 19.07
C VAL A 91 -17.88 16.16 17.83
N GLN A 92 -16.94 15.42 17.25
CA GLN A 92 -17.19 14.51 16.12
C GLN A 92 -16.46 13.19 16.33
N PRO A 93 -16.91 12.09 15.70
CA PRO A 93 -16.10 10.89 15.57
C PRO A 93 -14.73 11.24 15.01
N VAL A 94 -13.68 10.52 15.44
CA VAL A 94 -12.31 10.72 14.93
C VAL A 94 -12.28 10.67 13.39
N ALA A 95 -13.06 9.78 12.79
CA ALA A 95 -13.21 9.70 11.33
C ALA A 95 -13.75 10.99 10.69
N GLY A 96 -14.63 11.74 11.37
CA GLY A 96 -15.15 13.03 10.91
C GLY A 96 -14.11 14.15 10.92
N TRP A 97 -13.12 14.07 11.81
CA TRP A 97 -11.97 14.99 11.84
C TRP A 97 -10.87 14.64 10.85
N LEU A 98 -10.68 13.34 10.58
CA LEU A 98 -9.67 12.84 9.66
C LEU A 98 -10.14 12.84 8.19
N MET A 99 -11.44 12.94 7.95
CA MET A 99 -11.99 13.23 6.64
C MET A 99 -12.11 14.75 6.51
N PRO A 100 -11.43 15.41 5.55
CA PRO A 100 -11.68 16.82 5.32
C PRO A 100 -13.19 17.00 5.06
N PRO A 101 -13.83 18.07 5.58
CA PRO A 101 -15.17 18.39 5.14
C PRO A 101 -15.11 18.48 3.62
N PHE A 102 -16.01 17.77 2.94
CA PHE A 102 -16.26 18.01 1.53
C PHE A 102 -16.38 19.54 1.32
N PRO A 103 -15.82 20.07 0.22
CA PRO A 103 -15.29 21.42 0.16
C PRO A 103 -16.31 22.48 0.57
N SER A 104 -15.81 23.46 1.33
CA SER A 104 -16.49 24.69 1.73
C SER A 104 -17.13 25.42 0.55
N ASP A 105 -18.24 26.13 0.80
CA ASP A 105 -18.90 27.05 -0.15
C ASP A 105 -18.09 28.30 -0.55
N THR A 106 -16.80 28.39 -0.18
CA THR A 106 -15.86 29.28 -0.88
C THR A 106 -15.30 28.51 -2.06
N PRO A 107 -15.33 29.03 -3.31
CA PRO A 107 -14.62 28.42 -4.40
C PRO A 107 -13.12 28.59 -4.11
N ASP A 108 -12.55 27.67 -3.33
CA ASP A 108 -11.17 27.28 -3.53
C ASP A 108 -11.16 26.74 -4.95
N GLU A 109 -10.80 27.61 -5.87
CA GLU A 109 -10.64 27.31 -7.29
C GLU A 109 -9.97 25.94 -7.38
N CYS A 110 -10.65 24.95 -7.97
CA CYS A 110 -10.06 23.65 -8.19
C CYS A 110 -8.71 23.86 -8.87
N LYS A 111 -7.62 23.62 -8.13
CA LYS A 111 -6.27 23.87 -8.63
C LYS A 111 -6.09 23.04 -9.90
N THR A 112 -5.89 23.72 -11.01
CA THR A 112 -5.56 23.07 -12.27
C THR A 112 -4.08 22.71 -12.27
N LEU A 113 -3.66 21.88 -13.24
CA LEU A 113 -2.25 21.52 -13.42
C LEU A 113 -1.35 22.77 -13.58
N ALA A 114 -1.88 23.88 -14.09
CA ALA A 114 -1.16 25.15 -14.20
C ALA A 114 -0.80 25.75 -12.83
N ALA A 115 -1.64 25.57 -11.80
CA ALA A 115 -1.35 26.03 -10.44
C ALA A 115 -0.16 25.30 -9.80
N PHE A 116 0.24 24.16 -10.35
CA PHE A 116 1.41 23.39 -9.97
C PHE A 116 2.58 23.57 -10.96
N GLY A 117 2.53 24.58 -11.83
CA GLY A 117 3.58 24.82 -12.83
C GLY A 117 3.72 23.67 -13.84
N TYR A 118 2.65 22.92 -14.09
CA TYR A 118 2.66 21.70 -14.90
C TYR A 118 3.55 20.57 -14.37
N ASP A 119 3.86 20.60 -13.07
CA ASP A 119 4.57 19.53 -12.39
C ASP A 119 3.60 18.50 -11.80
N GLY A 120 3.46 17.37 -12.47
CA GLY A 120 2.65 16.25 -11.98
C GLY A 120 3.15 15.63 -10.67
N ARG A 121 4.44 15.77 -10.35
CA ARG A 121 4.98 15.33 -9.05
C ARG A 121 4.49 16.25 -7.94
N ALA A 122 4.52 17.56 -8.15
CA ALA A 122 3.98 18.52 -7.20
C ALA A 122 2.47 18.31 -6.94
N VAL A 123 1.70 17.95 -7.96
CA VAL A 123 0.28 17.55 -7.79
C VAL A 123 0.17 16.32 -6.90
N LEU A 124 0.98 15.30 -7.14
CA LEU A 124 0.95 14.08 -6.34
C LEU A 124 1.37 14.33 -4.89
N ASP A 125 2.44 15.09 -4.66
CA ASP A 125 2.89 15.47 -3.32
C ASP A 125 1.76 16.20 -2.57
N PHE A 126 1.07 17.13 -3.23
CA PHE A 126 -0.09 17.84 -2.66
C PHE A 126 -1.24 16.88 -2.28
N LEU A 127 -1.61 15.96 -3.18
CA LEU A 127 -2.70 15.01 -2.93
C LEU A 127 -2.36 14.03 -1.80
N ILE A 128 -1.12 13.53 -1.76
CA ILE A 128 -0.68 12.58 -0.74
C ILE A 128 -0.53 13.25 0.62
N ALA A 129 -0.02 14.49 0.68
CA ALA A 129 0.06 15.25 1.92
C ALA A 129 -1.31 15.50 2.56
N ALA A 130 -2.36 15.66 1.74
CA ALA A 130 -3.74 15.82 2.19
C ALA A 130 -4.44 14.49 2.54
N SER A 131 -3.80 13.35 2.28
CA SER A 131 -4.35 12.02 2.54
C SER A 131 -3.89 11.47 3.90
N PRO A 132 -4.52 10.40 4.43
CA PRO A 132 -4.03 9.71 5.63
C PRO A 132 -2.61 9.16 5.53
N TRP A 133 -2.04 9.00 4.32
CA TRP A 133 -0.64 8.61 4.17
C TRP A 133 0.32 9.74 4.59
N GLY A 134 -0.06 11.01 4.42
CA GLY A 134 0.72 12.20 4.80
C GLY A 134 2.04 12.41 4.03
N SER A 135 2.62 11.37 3.43
CA SER A 135 3.87 11.42 2.65
C SER A 135 3.92 10.35 1.57
N ILE A 136 4.70 10.62 0.51
CA ILE A 136 4.93 9.64 -0.56
C ILE A 136 5.62 8.37 -0.02
N ASP A 137 6.55 8.51 0.92
CA ASP A 137 7.26 7.37 1.51
C ASP A 137 6.29 6.42 2.22
N GLN A 138 5.35 6.97 3.00
CA GLN A 138 4.32 6.18 3.68
C GLN A 138 3.31 5.58 2.68
N ALA A 139 2.96 6.29 1.61
CA ALA A 139 2.13 5.75 0.54
C ALA A 139 2.84 4.57 -0.15
N ILE A 140 4.14 4.69 -0.47
CA ILE A 140 4.95 3.61 -1.03
C ILE A 140 4.99 2.42 -0.06
N ALA A 141 5.28 2.64 1.21
CA ALA A 141 5.42 1.57 2.20
C ALA A 141 4.14 0.76 2.39
N SER A 142 3.00 1.44 2.52
CA SER A 142 1.71 0.81 2.78
C SER A 142 1.02 0.24 1.53
N LEU A 143 1.42 0.67 0.32
CA LEU A 143 0.82 0.23 -0.94
C LEU A 143 1.72 -0.71 -1.77
N SER A 144 2.96 -0.94 -1.34
CA SER A 144 3.87 -1.85 -2.03
C SER A 144 3.87 -3.24 -1.38
N LEU A 145 3.44 -4.24 -2.15
CA LEU A 145 3.32 -5.63 -1.74
C LEU A 145 4.55 -6.43 -2.15
N PHE A 146 5.30 -6.93 -1.17
CA PHE A 146 6.45 -7.81 -1.35
C PHE A 146 6.08 -9.28 -1.13
N ALA A 147 6.91 -10.20 -1.63
CA ALA A 147 6.76 -11.62 -1.31
C ALA A 147 7.18 -11.87 0.15
N HIS A 148 6.49 -12.77 0.84
CA HIS A 148 6.84 -13.17 2.21
C HIS A 148 8.18 -13.93 2.22
N PRO A 149 9.02 -13.78 3.26
CA PRO A 149 10.28 -14.53 3.40
C PRO A 149 10.15 -16.05 3.22
N ASP A 150 9.01 -16.61 3.61
CA ASP A 150 8.70 -18.05 3.43
C ASP A 150 8.66 -18.44 1.95
N VAL A 151 7.95 -17.68 1.11
CA VAL A 151 7.88 -17.94 -0.34
C VAL A 151 9.26 -17.78 -0.98
N VAL A 152 9.99 -16.73 -0.59
CA VAL A 152 11.35 -16.49 -1.08
C VAL A 152 12.30 -17.63 -0.70
N THR A 153 12.11 -18.21 0.48
CA THR A 153 12.88 -19.39 0.93
C THR A 153 12.42 -20.66 0.22
N ALA A 154 11.11 -20.82 -0.01
CA ALA A 154 10.51 -21.93 -0.75
C ALA A 154 10.99 -22.02 -2.20
N THR A 155 11.30 -20.89 -2.84
CA THR A 155 11.96 -20.84 -4.15
C THR A 155 13.48 -20.91 -4.07
N GLY A 156 14.06 -21.17 -2.90
CA GLY A 156 15.50 -21.25 -2.72
C GLY A 156 16.24 -19.96 -3.04
N ARG A 157 15.56 -18.80 -2.95
CA ARG A 157 16.13 -17.47 -3.22
C ARG A 157 16.74 -17.34 -4.63
N ARG A 158 16.04 -17.85 -5.63
CA ARG A 158 16.42 -17.79 -7.05
C ARG A 158 15.26 -17.32 -7.92
N ALA A 159 15.57 -16.90 -9.15
CA ALA A 159 14.57 -16.66 -10.17
C ALA A 159 13.66 -17.87 -10.37
N VAL A 160 12.34 -17.63 -10.43
CA VAL A 160 11.34 -18.69 -10.56
C VAL A 160 11.37 -19.30 -11.96
N PHE A 161 11.41 -18.46 -13.00
CA PHE A 161 11.43 -18.87 -14.40
C PHE A 161 12.67 -18.35 -15.12
N ARG A 162 13.17 -19.15 -16.07
CA ARG A 162 14.35 -18.82 -16.86
C ARG A 162 13.96 -17.96 -18.07
N THR A 163 13.63 -16.71 -17.79
CA THR A 163 13.16 -15.72 -18.78
C THR A 163 13.91 -14.40 -18.64
N VAL A 164 13.89 -13.58 -19.70
CA VAL A 164 14.43 -12.21 -19.71
C VAL A 164 13.52 -11.29 -20.49
N ARG A 165 13.61 -9.98 -20.22
CA ARG A 165 12.94 -8.96 -21.02
C ARG A 165 13.64 -8.81 -22.37
N GLY A 166 12.86 -8.76 -23.44
CA GLY A 166 13.36 -8.42 -24.77
C GLY A 166 12.35 -7.62 -25.59
N ARG A 167 12.60 -7.52 -26.90
CA ARG A 167 11.70 -6.81 -27.81
C ARG A 167 10.42 -7.61 -28.01
N THR A 168 9.31 -6.93 -28.26
CA THR A 168 8.01 -7.55 -28.52
C THR A 168 8.06 -8.56 -29.67
N ALA A 169 8.85 -8.29 -30.71
CA ALA A 169 9.02 -9.18 -31.85
C ALA A 169 9.71 -10.52 -31.50
N ASP A 170 10.54 -10.53 -30.44
CA ASP A 170 11.32 -11.69 -30.03
C ASP A 170 10.59 -12.50 -28.94
N ARG A 171 9.41 -12.07 -28.49
CA ARG A 171 8.66 -12.68 -27.38
C ARG A 171 8.36 -14.16 -27.63
N GLY A 172 8.76 -15.03 -26.70
CA GLY A 172 8.58 -16.48 -26.78
C GLY A 172 9.67 -17.22 -27.57
N THR A 173 10.65 -16.49 -28.12
CA THR A 173 11.88 -17.08 -28.64
C THR A 173 12.76 -17.55 -27.48
N ILE A 174 13.54 -18.61 -27.71
CA ILE A 174 14.48 -19.15 -26.74
C ILE A 174 15.88 -19.02 -27.33
N VAL A 175 16.77 -18.38 -26.58
CA VAL A 175 18.19 -18.20 -26.92
C VAL A 175 18.99 -18.70 -25.72
N ASP A 176 19.93 -19.62 -25.96
CA ASP A 176 20.80 -20.20 -24.91
C ASP A 176 20.06 -20.76 -23.69
N GLY A 177 18.88 -21.34 -23.93
CA GLY A 177 18.02 -21.91 -22.89
C GLY A 177 17.38 -20.85 -21.99
N VAL A 178 17.21 -19.61 -22.47
CA VAL A 178 16.48 -18.53 -21.80
C VAL A 178 15.40 -18.02 -22.74
N MET A 179 14.17 -17.85 -22.24
CA MET A 179 13.06 -17.37 -23.09
C MET A 179 12.88 -15.85 -22.97
N VAL A 180 12.67 -15.18 -24.10
CA VAL A 180 12.33 -13.76 -24.14
C VAL A 180 10.87 -13.51 -23.78
N ASP A 181 10.60 -12.53 -22.93
CA ASP A 181 9.27 -12.18 -22.42
C ASP A 181 9.03 -10.66 -22.31
N ASP A 182 7.76 -10.27 -22.12
CA ASP A 182 7.28 -8.89 -22.03
C ASP A 182 6.66 -8.55 -20.65
N ASN A 183 7.31 -9.01 -19.58
CA ASN A 183 6.90 -8.81 -18.17
C ASN A 183 5.73 -9.67 -17.68
N ALA A 184 5.27 -10.65 -18.47
CA ALA A 184 4.25 -11.60 -18.03
C ALA A 184 4.81 -12.62 -17.02
N SER A 185 6.07 -13.04 -17.19
CA SER A 185 6.73 -14.05 -16.36
C SER A 185 7.08 -13.56 -14.95
N PRO A 186 7.57 -12.32 -14.70
CA PRO A 186 7.73 -11.82 -13.34
C PRO A 186 6.40 -11.70 -12.59
N ALA A 187 5.36 -11.17 -13.24
CA ALA A 187 4.02 -11.09 -12.68
C ALA A 187 3.48 -12.48 -12.28
N ALA A 188 3.59 -13.46 -13.18
CA ALA A 188 3.20 -14.84 -12.90
C ALA A 188 4.05 -15.48 -11.78
N ALA A 189 5.36 -15.22 -11.75
CA ALA A 189 6.25 -15.72 -10.71
C ALA A 189 5.77 -15.24 -9.33
N PHE A 190 5.46 -13.95 -9.20
CA PHE A 190 4.95 -13.38 -7.96
C PHE A 190 3.56 -13.92 -7.62
N GLU A 191 2.59 -13.80 -8.54
CA GLU A 191 1.20 -14.19 -8.31
C GLU A 191 1.07 -15.68 -7.94
N TRP A 192 1.74 -16.55 -8.69
CA TRP A 192 1.57 -18.00 -8.50
C TRP A 192 2.33 -18.52 -7.28
N SER A 193 3.45 -17.90 -6.92
CA SER A 193 4.23 -18.31 -5.75
C SER A 193 3.64 -17.80 -4.43
N THR A 194 3.02 -16.61 -4.45
CA THR A 194 2.43 -15.99 -3.25
C THR A 194 0.96 -16.33 -3.03
N GLY A 195 0.29 -16.91 -4.03
CA GLY A 195 -1.15 -17.17 -4.02
C GLY A 195 -2.01 -15.93 -4.30
N LEU A 196 -1.40 -14.79 -4.63
CA LEU A 196 -2.11 -13.56 -5.00
C LEU A 196 -2.95 -13.82 -6.27
N LYS A 197 -4.26 -13.55 -6.17
CA LYS A 197 -5.20 -13.84 -7.26
C LYS A 197 -5.27 -12.67 -8.22
N ARG A 198 -5.11 -12.91 -9.52
CA ARG A 198 -5.23 -11.86 -10.54
C ARG A 198 -6.54 -11.05 -10.51
N ALA A 199 -7.63 -11.64 -10.03
CA ALA A 199 -8.90 -10.93 -9.84
C ALA A 199 -8.81 -9.81 -8.79
N THR A 200 -7.88 -9.92 -7.83
CA THR A 200 -7.63 -8.93 -6.77
C THR A 200 -6.47 -7.99 -7.09
N THR A 201 -5.83 -8.09 -8.27
CA THR A 201 -4.70 -7.25 -8.68
C THR A 201 -5.08 -6.20 -9.73
N ARG A 202 -6.31 -5.68 -9.68
CA ARG A 202 -6.74 -4.60 -10.58
C ARG A 202 -5.90 -3.34 -10.32
N ASP A 203 -5.45 -2.71 -11.40
CA ASP A 203 -4.58 -1.51 -11.40
C ASP A 203 -3.29 -1.64 -10.58
N LEU A 204 -2.83 -2.87 -10.33
CA LEU A 204 -1.50 -3.13 -9.80
C LEU A 204 -0.51 -3.42 -10.93
N THR A 205 0.70 -2.96 -10.76
CA THR A 205 1.83 -3.20 -11.65
C THR A 205 2.89 -4.02 -10.92
N CYS A 206 3.39 -5.08 -11.56
CA CYS A 206 4.59 -5.79 -11.13
C CYS A 206 5.82 -4.98 -11.53
N CYS A 207 6.58 -4.54 -10.54
CA CYS A 207 7.75 -3.67 -10.70
C CYS A 207 9.05 -4.41 -10.35
N HIS A 208 10.17 -3.95 -10.90
CA HIS A 208 11.51 -4.42 -10.55
C HIS A 208 12.23 -3.36 -9.70
N LEU A 209 13.01 -3.80 -8.71
CA LEU A 209 13.81 -2.91 -7.86
C LEU A 209 15.13 -2.47 -8.52
N TYR A 210 15.70 -3.34 -9.36
CA TYR A 210 17.00 -3.15 -10.01
C TYR A 210 16.90 -3.34 -11.53
N ALA A 211 17.73 -2.61 -12.29
CA ALA A 211 17.86 -2.72 -13.76
C ALA A 211 18.55 -4.02 -14.19
N SER A 212 17.85 -5.14 -14.05
CA SER A 212 18.40 -6.46 -14.38
C SER A 212 17.44 -7.27 -15.23
N SER A 213 16.69 -6.58 -16.10
CA SER A 213 15.67 -7.23 -16.92
C SER A 213 16.24 -8.19 -17.97
N SER A 214 17.52 -8.06 -18.32
CA SER A 214 18.26 -8.98 -19.19
C SER A 214 18.99 -10.10 -18.44
N ASP A 215 18.90 -10.14 -17.11
CA ASP A 215 19.56 -11.16 -16.28
C ASP A 215 18.54 -12.25 -15.89
N PRO A 216 18.70 -13.49 -16.40
CA PRO A 216 17.76 -14.58 -16.12
C PRO A 216 17.71 -14.98 -14.64
N GLU A 217 18.76 -14.69 -13.86
CA GLU A 217 18.81 -15.00 -12.42
C GLU A 217 18.10 -13.94 -11.57
N ALA A 218 17.81 -12.77 -12.15
CA ALA A 218 17.21 -11.64 -11.43
C ALA A 218 15.82 -11.26 -11.95
N TYR A 219 15.48 -11.58 -13.19
CA TYR A 219 14.26 -11.07 -13.83
C TYR A 219 12.97 -11.55 -13.18
N THR A 220 12.93 -12.80 -12.71
CA THR A 220 11.79 -13.40 -12.00
C THR A 220 12.11 -13.77 -10.56
N ASP A 221 13.18 -13.20 -9.99
CA ASP A 221 13.52 -13.37 -8.58
C ASP A 221 12.53 -12.57 -7.72
N LEU A 222 11.83 -13.26 -6.83
CA LEU A 222 10.82 -12.68 -5.93
C LEU A 222 11.38 -11.61 -5.00
N ARG A 223 12.70 -11.59 -4.76
CA ARG A 223 13.37 -10.55 -3.97
C ARG A 223 13.59 -9.25 -4.75
N ASN A 224 13.55 -9.33 -6.09
CA ASN A 224 13.77 -8.23 -7.01
C ASN A 224 12.47 -7.63 -7.55
N ILE A 225 11.31 -8.22 -7.23
CA ILE A 225 10.01 -7.79 -7.74
C ILE A 225 9.01 -7.55 -6.61
N PHE A 226 8.08 -6.63 -6.86
CA PHE A 226 7.01 -6.28 -5.94
C PHE A 226 5.80 -5.78 -6.74
N TYR A 227 4.63 -5.74 -6.11
CA TYR A 227 3.42 -5.14 -6.69
C TYR A 227 3.16 -3.78 -6.05
N ALA A 228 2.73 -2.82 -6.85
CA ALA A 228 2.23 -1.54 -6.35
C ALA A 228 1.09 -1.03 -7.24
N PRO A 229 0.21 -0.14 -6.74
CA PRO A 229 -0.73 0.57 -7.58
C PRO A 229 -0.01 1.28 -8.72
N SER A 230 -0.61 1.29 -9.91
CA SER A 230 0.03 1.81 -11.13
C SER A 230 0.56 3.25 -10.99
N PHE A 231 -0.12 4.09 -10.21
CA PHE A 231 0.33 5.47 -9.95
C PHE A 231 1.57 5.54 -9.06
N ILE A 232 1.73 4.63 -8.08
CA ILE A 232 2.96 4.49 -7.29
C ILE A 232 4.07 3.85 -8.13
N ALA A 233 3.74 2.83 -8.91
CA ALA A 233 4.69 2.12 -9.77
C ALA A 233 5.46 3.08 -10.69
N LYS A 234 4.81 4.13 -11.21
CA LYS A 234 5.46 5.15 -12.04
C LYS A 234 6.54 5.97 -11.33
N LEU A 235 6.48 6.10 -10.01
CA LEU A 235 7.56 6.71 -9.23
C LEU A 235 8.80 5.81 -9.13
N THR A 236 8.65 4.54 -9.49
CA THR A 236 9.68 3.50 -9.33
C THR A 236 10.37 3.13 -10.63
N ASP A 237 10.09 3.85 -11.73
CA ASP A 237 10.63 3.52 -13.06
C ASP A 237 12.13 3.86 -13.23
N SER A 238 12.79 4.52 -12.26
CA SER A 238 14.23 4.85 -12.32
C SER A 238 15.12 3.69 -11.89
N GLN A 239 15.56 2.86 -12.83
CA GLN A 239 16.37 1.69 -12.50
C GLN A 239 17.87 1.98 -12.36
N ALA A 240 18.25 3.19 -11.93
CA ALA A 240 19.65 3.58 -11.81
C ALA A 240 20.43 2.70 -10.79
N ARG A 241 21.71 2.45 -11.07
CA ARG A 241 22.60 1.65 -10.21
C ARG A 241 22.69 2.26 -8.81
N SER A 242 22.82 3.58 -8.73
CA SER A 242 22.72 4.38 -7.51
C SER A 242 21.52 5.32 -7.60
N LEU A 243 20.80 5.51 -6.50
CA LEU A 243 19.65 6.40 -6.44
C LEU A 243 19.90 7.50 -5.39
N PRO A 244 19.41 8.72 -5.60
CA PRO A 244 19.32 9.71 -4.54
C PRO A 244 18.50 9.19 -3.37
N GLU A 245 18.81 9.63 -2.15
CA GLU A 245 18.08 9.22 -0.93
C GLU A 245 16.58 9.53 -0.99
N VAL A 246 16.22 10.60 -1.72
CA VAL A 246 14.84 11.05 -1.92
C VAL A 246 14.07 10.25 -2.97
N HIS A 247 14.69 9.25 -3.60
CA HIS A 247 14.07 8.47 -4.66
C HIS A 247 13.24 7.30 -4.10
N ALA A 248 12.01 7.13 -4.58
CA ALA A 248 11.06 6.09 -4.15
C ALA A 248 11.67 4.67 -4.06
N LEU A 249 12.46 4.29 -5.08
CA LEU A 249 13.15 3.00 -5.11
C LEU A 249 14.21 2.79 -4.01
N HIS A 250 14.75 3.84 -3.40
CA HIS A 250 15.69 3.70 -2.29
C HIS A 250 15.03 2.97 -1.12
N ILE A 251 13.84 3.42 -0.72
CA ILE A 251 13.06 2.83 0.38
C ILE A 251 12.68 1.38 0.05
N LEU A 252 12.26 1.12 -1.19
CA LEU A 252 11.89 -0.21 -1.66
C LEU A 252 13.08 -1.19 -1.69
N ARG A 253 14.26 -0.74 -2.11
CA ARG A 253 15.50 -1.54 -2.05
C ARG A 253 15.87 -1.88 -0.62
N TYR A 254 15.78 -0.91 0.30
CA TYR A 254 16.02 -1.18 1.71
C TYR A 254 14.97 -2.15 2.29
N ARG A 255 13.69 -2.07 1.88
CA ARG A 255 12.66 -3.04 2.28
C ARG A 255 13.00 -4.46 1.86
N ALA A 256 13.44 -4.65 0.61
CA ALA A 256 13.88 -5.97 0.14
C ALA A 256 15.10 -6.49 0.91
N PHE A 257 16.04 -5.60 1.26
CA PHE A 257 17.14 -5.94 2.16
C PHE A 257 16.64 -6.33 3.56
N ALA A 258 15.72 -5.55 4.15
CA ALA A 258 15.19 -5.80 5.49
C ALA A 258 14.41 -7.13 5.57
N LEU A 259 13.66 -7.49 4.53
CA LEU A 259 12.89 -8.74 4.48
C LEU A 259 13.73 -9.96 4.11
N HIS A 260 14.71 -9.82 3.23
CA HIS A 260 15.35 -10.96 2.56
C HIS A 260 16.88 -10.95 2.58
N GLY A 261 17.50 -9.89 3.09
CA GLY A 261 18.94 -9.65 2.97
C GLY A 261 19.39 -9.40 1.53
N TYR A 262 18.48 -9.01 0.63
CA TYR A 262 18.78 -8.83 -0.79
C TYR A 262 19.43 -7.48 -1.08
N CYS A 263 20.66 -7.52 -1.62
CA CYS A 263 21.45 -6.33 -1.97
C CYS A 263 21.39 -5.98 -3.47
N GLY A 264 20.56 -6.67 -4.24
CA GLY A 264 20.50 -6.59 -5.70
C GLY A 264 21.33 -7.67 -6.40
N PRO A 265 21.19 -7.77 -7.73
CA PRO A 265 21.82 -8.81 -8.54
C PRO A 265 23.34 -8.64 -8.54
N GLY A 266 24.06 -9.69 -8.15
CA GLY A 266 25.53 -9.72 -8.08
C GLY A 266 26.16 -8.75 -7.07
N SER A 267 25.37 -8.12 -6.21
CA SER A 267 25.84 -7.10 -5.26
C SER A 267 25.80 -7.63 -3.83
N THR A 268 26.81 -7.27 -3.04
CA THR A 268 26.83 -7.43 -1.58
C THR A 268 26.66 -6.10 -0.85
N ILE A 269 26.58 -4.98 -1.58
CA ILE A 269 26.46 -3.64 -1.01
C ILE A 269 25.05 -3.46 -0.48
N ARG A 270 24.96 -3.31 0.85
CA ARG A 270 23.70 -3.02 1.55
C ARG A 270 23.12 -1.68 1.07
N PRO A 271 21.83 -1.62 0.68
CA PRO A 271 21.15 -0.36 0.44
C PRO A 271 21.17 0.54 1.69
N PRO A 272 21.36 1.86 1.56
CA PRO A 272 21.35 2.75 2.72
C PRO A 272 19.97 2.71 3.39
N LYS A 273 19.93 2.76 4.73
CA LYS A 273 18.64 2.84 5.45
C LYS A 273 18.06 4.26 5.33
N PRO A 274 16.83 4.45 4.83
CA PRO A 274 16.16 5.75 4.89
C PRO A 274 15.98 6.22 6.34
N GLN A 275 16.15 7.51 6.59
CA GLN A 275 16.10 8.09 7.94
C GLN A 275 14.77 7.81 8.67
N ASN A 276 13.64 7.90 7.95
CA ASN A 276 12.29 7.70 8.47
C ASN A 276 11.78 6.24 8.36
N TYR A 277 12.60 5.29 7.89
CA TYR A 277 12.13 3.96 7.52
C TYR A 277 11.41 3.21 8.66
N ASP A 278 11.90 3.33 9.90
CA ASP A 278 11.33 2.62 11.04
C ASP A 278 9.97 3.16 11.48
N ALA A 279 9.62 4.40 11.08
CA ALA A 279 8.31 5.00 11.33
C ALA A 279 7.27 4.63 10.26
N LEU A 280 7.71 4.03 9.14
CA LEU A 280 6.80 3.68 8.05
C LEU A 280 5.98 2.43 8.39
N THR A 281 4.67 2.53 8.18
CA THR A 281 3.78 1.35 8.23
C THR A 281 3.81 0.65 6.88
N TRP A 282 4.24 -0.62 6.87
CA TRP A 282 4.37 -1.43 5.67
C TRP A 282 3.18 -2.34 5.45
N ALA A 283 2.85 -2.60 4.18
CA ALA A 283 1.96 -3.71 3.84
C ALA A 283 2.57 -5.05 4.28
N ASP A 284 1.71 -5.95 4.76
CA ASP A 284 2.09 -7.33 5.05
C ASP A 284 2.51 -8.05 3.76
N PRO A 285 3.67 -8.74 3.75
CA PRO A 285 4.12 -9.42 2.55
C PRO A 285 3.30 -10.69 2.26
N ALA A 286 3.11 -11.00 0.99
CA ALA A 286 2.20 -12.05 0.53
C ALA A 286 2.82 -13.46 0.56
N GLY A 287 2.03 -14.46 0.97
CA GLY A 287 2.39 -15.87 0.95
C GLY A 287 3.05 -16.40 2.23
N ALA A 288 2.70 -15.85 3.39
CA ALA A 288 3.12 -16.40 4.68
C ALA A 288 2.77 -17.89 4.82
N GLY A 289 3.65 -18.66 5.47
CA GLY A 289 3.49 -20.09 5.72
C GLY A 289 3.74 -21.00 4.51
N ALA A 290 4.20 -20.46 3.38
CA ALA A 290 4.46 -21.24 2.18
C ALA A 290 5.69 -22.17 2.32
N SER A 291 5.52 -23.45 2.00
CA SER A 291 6.62 -24.41 1.85
C SER A 291 6.99 -24.63 0.38
N ALA A 292 8.20 -25.16 0.14
CA ALA A 292 8.68 -25.49 -1.21
C ALA A 292 7.70 -26.42 -1.96
N ASP A 293 7.21 -27.48 -1.31
CA ASP A 293 6.30 -28.45 -1.91
C ASP A 293 4.96 -27.80 -2.31
N GLN A 294 4.41 -26.94 -1.46
CA GLN A 294 3.15 -26.23 -1.75
C GLN A 294 3.30 -25.26 -2.92
N VAL A 295 4.39 -24.49 -2.94
CA VAL A 295 4.68 -23.54 -4.03
C VAL A 295 4.88 -24.31 -5.34
N GLN A 296 5.69 -25.39 -5.32
CA GLN A 296 5.91 -26.23 -6.48
C GLN A 296 4.61 -26.85 -7.01
N ALA A 297 3.79 -27.44 -6.13
CA ALA A 297 2.52 -28.04 -6.49
C ALA A 297 1.57 -27.01 -7.12
N THR A 298 1.49 -25.81 -6.53
CA THR A 298 0.67 -24.71 -7.05
C THR A 298 1.10 -24.31 -8.45
N LEU A 299 2.41 -24.10 -8.65
CA LEU A 299 2.93 -23.71 -9.95
C LEU A 299 2.73 -24.83 -11.00
N ARG A 300 2.98 -26.09 -10.64
CA ARG A 300 2.71 -27.24 -11.53
C ARG A 300 1.25 -27.30 -11.97
N ALA A 301 0.31 -27.11 -11.04
CA ALA A 301 -1.11 -27.06 -11.36
C ALA A 301 -1.45 -25.91 -12.33
N ARG A 302 -0.82 -24.73 -12.18
CA ARG A 302 -1.00 -23.60 -13.10
C ARG A 302 -0.44 -23.87 -14.49
N LEU A 303 0.73 -24.49 -14.60
CA LEU A 303 1.35 -24.86 -15.87
C LEU A 303 0.48 -25.88 -16.61
N ALA A 304 -0.03 -26.90 -15.91
CA ALA A 304 -0.91 -27.92 -16.49
C ALA A 304 -2.25 -27.35 -17.01
N GLN A 305 -2.78 -26.30 -16.38
CA GLN A 305 -3.99 -25.59 -16.86
C GLN A 305 -3.73 -24.77 -18.14
N LYS A 306 -2.47 -24.53 -18.50
CA LYS A 306 -2.07 -23.64 -19.58
C LYS A 306 -1.00 -24.27 -20.48
N PRO A 307 -1.27 -25.42 -21.11
CA PRO A 307 -0.26 -26.18 -21.86
C PRO A 307 0.30 -25.43 -23.09
N LYS A 308 -0.39 -24.39 -23.57
CA LYS A 308 0.04 -23.57 -24.72
C LYS A 308 0.63 -22.22 -24.33
N ASP A 309 0.73 -21.93 -23.03
CA ASP A 309 1.26 -20.65 -22.54
C ASP A 309 2.79 -20.60 -22.64
N ARG A 310 3.34 -19.40 -22.84
CA ARG A 310 4.78 -19.23 -22.99
C ARG A 310 5.55 -19.55 -21.72
N ILE A 311 4.98 -19.31 -20.54
CA ILE A 311 5.63 -19.71 -19.28
C ILE A 311 5.74 -21.24 -19.23
N THR A 312 4.70 -21.96 -19.67
CA THR A 312 4.77 -23.42 -19.83
C THR A 312 5.84 -23.83 -20.84
N LYS A 313 5.96 -23.13 -21.98
CA LYS A 313 7.07 -23.32 -22.94
C LYS A 313 8.43 -23.14 -22.26
N SER A 314 8.61 -22.05 -21.50
CA SER A 314 9.85 -21.75 -20.77
C SER A 314 10.19 -22.84 -19.77
N VAL A 315 9.25 -23.27 -18.94
CA VAL A 315 9.53 -24.33 -17.95
C VAL A 315 9.88 -25.66 -18.64
N ALA A 316 9.13 -26.03 -19.69
CA ALA A 316 9.34 -27.28 -20.42
C ALA A 316 10.67 -27.31 -21.22
N ARG A 317 11.20 -26.16 -21.64
CA ARG A 317 12.34 -26.08 -22.58
C ARG A 317 13.59 -25.41 -22.02
N CYS A 318 13.43 -24.51 -21.05
CA CYS A 318 14.48 -23.74 -20.41
C CYS A 318 14.71 -24.17 -18.96
N GLY A 319 13.67 -24.71 -18.31
CA GLY A 319 13.71 -25.04 -16.89
C GLY A 319 13.30 -23.91 -15.97
N TRP A 320 13.38 -24.21 -14.67
CA TRP A 320 12.87 -23.34 -13.61
C TRP A 320 13.47 -23.73 -12.25
N VAL A 321 13.07 -23.00 -11.21
CA VAL A 321 13.71 -23.11 -9.90
C VAL A 321 13.68 -24.51 -9.27
N PHE A 322 12.62 -25.28 -9.51
CA PHE A 322 12.43 -26.62 -8.92
C PHE A 322 13.15 -27.75 -9.66
N THR A 323 13.80 -27.46 -10.79
CA THR A 323 14.65 -28.40 -11.52
C THR A 323 16.10 -27.94 -11.58
N GLY A 324 16.47 -26.93 -10.78
CA GLY A 324 17.80 -26.34 -10.81
C GLY A 324 18.12 -25.62 -12.13
N GLY A 325 17.10 -25.15 -12.86
CA GLY A 325 17.29 -24.47 -14.14
C GLY A 325 17.42 -25.41 -15.35
N HIS A 326 17.05 -26.69 -15.21
CA HIS A 326 17.00 -27.64 -16.33
C HIS A 326 15.56 -27.85 -16.82
N PRO A 327 15.34 -28.18 -18.11
CA PRO A 327 14.01 -28.48 -18.65
C PRO A 327 13.26 -29.48 -17.77
N ASP A 328 12.00 -29.18 -17.44
CA ASP A 328 11.19 -30.06 -16.58
C ASP A 328 10.45 -31.11 -17.43
N PRO A 329 10.78 -32.40 -17.35
CA PRO A 329 10.16 -33.44 -18.17
C PRO A 329 8.70 -33.71 -17.80
N LEU A 330 8.23 -33.25 -16.63
CA LEU A 330 6.85 -33.40 -16.18
C LEU A 330 5.94 -32.27 -16.68
N VAL A 331 6.51 -31.22 -17.28
CA VAL A 331 5.75 -30.09 -17.82
C VAL A 331 5.60 -30.24 -19.32
N VAL A 332 4.37 -30.47 -19.76
CA VAL A 332 4.03 -30.67 -21.18
C VAL A 332 3.63 -29.33 -21.81
N TYR A 333 4.29 -28.97 -22.92
CA TYR A 333 3.93 -27.82 -23.76
C TYR A 333 3.34 -28.29 -25.10
N ASP A 334 2.07 -27.95 -25.34
CA ASP A 334 1.27 -28.35 -26.51
C ASP A 334 1.14 -27.23 -27.56
N GLY A 335 1.89 -26.14 -27.40
CA GLY A 335 1.89 -25.05 -28.36
C GLY A 335 2.79 -25.35 -29.57
N ARG A 336 2.62 -24.57 -30.63
CA ARG A 336 3.54 -24.62 -31.78
C ARG A 336 4.91 -24.09 -31.35
N SER A 337 5.96 -24.70 -31.91
CA SER A 337 7.37 -24.37 -31.68
C SER A 337 7.71 -22.94 -32.08
#